data_AF-A0A811ZYM8-F1
#
_entry.id   AF-A0A811ZYM8-F1
#
_cell.length_a   1.000
_cell.length_b   1.000
_cell.length_c   1.000
_cell.angle_alpha   90.00
_cell.angle_beta   90.00
_cell.angle_gamma   90.00
#
_symmetry.space_group_name_H-M   'P 1'
#
loop_
_entity.id
_entity.type
_entity.pdbx_description
1 polymer ?
#
loop_
_entity_poly.entity_id
_entity_poly.type
_entity_poly.pdbx_seq_one_letter_code
_entity_poly.pdbx_strand_id
1 'polypeptide(L)'
;MGKVRGLRARVHQAAVRPAGQAASGPAPPDPEAAPAREAAGGLGAKEWAFVNSDVFAGTKIDPSALVQKLDPDTRSVASVRRGAEARTVLPKKEKLKLRRERWLQKIEAIKLAEQKRKAERRRRATVVVGDLQPLRDALPELLELEAAGWQPRTRGRVSRRPRPAEFSRMSAAQRLQLLEEESARFRELLANPTYRASPLLAIGQRLAQQIQLDSGSQL
;
A
#
# COMPACT_ATOMS: atom_id res chain seq x y z
N MET A 1 21.09 -14.77 44.24
CA MET A 1 19.90 -13.92 44.14
C MET A 1 19.46 -13.83 42.67
N GLY A 2 18.57 -14.74 42.25
CA GLY A 2 18.20 -14.92 40.84
C GLY A 2 17.22 -13.85 40.34
N LYS A 3 17.42 -13.35 39.11
CA LYS A 3 16.52 -12.37 38.48
C LYS A 3 15.22 -13.05 38.07
N VAL A 4 14.12 -12.65 38.71
CA VAL A 4 12.77 -13.09 38.38
C VAL A 4 12.45 -12.65 36.94
N ARG A 5 12.26 -13.60 36.03
CA ARG A 5 11.81 -13.31 34.65
C ARG A 5 10.34 -12.92 34.72
N GLY A 6 10.05 -11.66 34.40
CA GLY A 6 8.67 -11.17 34.27
C GLY A 6 7.91 -11.98 33.22
N LEU A 7 6.76 -12.52 33.61
CA LEU A 7 5.86 -13.23 32.71
C LEU A 7 5.35 -12.26 31.65
N ARG A 8 5.82 -12.42 30.40
CA ARG A 8 5.29 -11.64 29.28
C ARG A 8 3.88 -12.12 28.98
N ALA A 9 2.90 -11.24 29.15
CA ALA A 9 1.54 -11.50 28.71
C ALA A 9 1.51 -11.70 27.19
N ARG A 10 0.94 -12.81 26.73
CA ARG A 10 0.73 -13.09 25.31
C ARG A 10 -0.38 -12.17 24.80
N VAL A 11 -0.09 -11.38 23.76
CA VAL A 11 -0.99 -10.34 23.20
C VAL A 11 -2.05 -10.94 22.25
N HIS A 12 -1.97 -12.24 21.96
CA HIS A 12 -2.94 -12.91 21.09
C HIS A 12 -3.94 -13.69 21.93
N GLN A 13 -5.21 -13.31 21.88
CA GLN A 13 -6.30 -14.16 22.30
C GLN A 13 -6.42 -15.31 21.28
N ALA A 14 -6.45 -16.54 21.76
CA ALA A 14 -6.71 -17.70 20.92
C ALA A 14 -8.17 -17.62 20.40
N ALA A 15 -8.38 -17.98 19.14
CA ALA A 15 -9.71 -17.97 18.54
C ALA A 15 -10.67 -18.87 19.32
N VAL A 16 -11.81 -18.30 19.74
CA VAL A 16 -12.91 -19.04 20.36
C VAL A 16 -13.49 -19.97 19.31
N ARG A 17 -13.28 -21.28 19.48
CA ARG A 17 -14.03 -22.29 18.73
C ARG A 17 -15.40 -22.46 19.41
N PRO A 18 -16.52 -22.32 18.69
CA PRO A 18 -17.81 -22.67 19.26
C PRO A 18 -17.86 -24.18 19.49
N ALA A 19 -18.10 -24.59 20.73
CA ALA A 19 -18.30 -25.98 21.11
C ALA A 19 -19.71 -26.41 20.71
N GLY A 20 -19.79 -27.46 19.88
CA GLY A 20 -21.07 -28.05 19.47
C GLY A 20 -20.93 -29.20 18.49
N GLN A 21 -20.16 -30.23 18.87
CA GLN A 21 -20.33 -31.67 18.58
C GLN A 21 -18.99 -32.36 18.30
N ALA A 22 -18.65 -33.28 19.21
CA ALA A 22 -17.57 -34.21 19.09
C ALA A 22 -18.01 -35.42 18.26
N ALA A 23 -17.15 -35.90 17.36
CA ALA A 23 -16.97 -37.32 17.12
C ALA A 23 -15.57 -37.58 16.53
N SER A 24 -14.79 -38.36 17.30
CA SER A 24 -13.76 -39.32 16.88
C SER A 24 -12.72 -38.91 15.81
N GLY A 25 -11.44 -38.91 16.22
CA GLY A 25 -10.31 -39.07 15.29
C GLY A 25 -10.35 -40.42 14.55
N PRO A 26 -9.44 -40.65 13.59
CA PRO A 26 -8.05 -40.93 13.97
C PRO A 26 -6.96 -40.24 13.11
N ALA A 27 -5.72 -40.47 13.55
CA ALA A 27 -4.43 -39.95 13.10
C ALA A 27 -4.11 -40.11 11.60
N PRO A 28 -3.12 -39.36 11.06
CA PRO A 28 -2.80 -39.34 9.64
C PRO A 28 -1.87 -40.50 9.23
N PRO A 29 -2.07 -41.10 8.05
CA PRO A 29 -1.00 -41.74 7.29
C PRO A 29 -0.55 -40.87 6.10
N ASP A 30 0.73 -41.01 5.77
CA ASP A 30 1.53 -40.33 4.74
C ASP A 30 0.98 -40.40 3.30
N PRO A 31 1.48 -39.57 2.36
CA PRO A 31 0.99 -39.52 0.99
C PRO A 31 1.64 -40.60 0.12
N GLU A 32 0.85 -41.55 -0.38
CA GLU A 32 1.29 -42.47 -1.44
C GLU A 32 0.19 -42.65 -2.51
N ALA A 33 0.64 -42.48 -3.76
CA ALA A 33 0.09 -42.98 -5.02
C ALA A 33 -1.34 -42.59 -5.47
N ALA A 34 -1.39 -41.92 -6.63
CA ALA A 34 -2.54 -41.85 -7.53
C ALA A 34 -3.04 -43.23 -7.97
N PRO A 35 -4.29 -43.31 -8.47
CA PRO A 35 -4.39 -43.72 -9.87
C PRO A 35 -5.36 -42.87 -10.69
N ALA A 36 -5.03 -42.81 -11.98
CA ALA A 36 -5.74 -42.18 -13.06
C ALA A 36 -7.22 -42.59 -13.15
N ARG A 37 -8.08 -41.63 -13.46
CA ARG A 37 -9.35 -41.88 -14.15
C ARG A 37 -9.38 -41.02 -15.42
N GLU A 38 -9.34 -41.73 -16.52
CA GLU A 38 -9.42 -41.21 -17.87
C GLU A 38 -10.80 -40.61 -18.18
N ALA A 39 -10.73 -39.55 -18.99
CA ALA A 39 -11.62 -39.19 -20.08
C ALA A 39 -13.14 -39.14 -19.85
N ALA A 40 -13.66 -37.91 -19.83
CA ALA A 40 -14.92 -37.57 -20.48
C ALA A 40 -14.79 -36.21 -21.18
N GLY A 41 -15.05 -36.21 -22.50
CA GLY A 41 -15.44 -35.11 -23.39
C GLY A 41 -14.79 -33.73 -23.17
N GLY A 42 -13.96 -33.22 -24.06
CA GLY A 42 -14.30 -33.00 -25.47
C GLY A 42 -14.75 -31.54 -25.64
N LEU A 43 -14.06 -30.81 -26.52
CA LEU A 43 -14.23 -29.39 -26.90
C LEU A 43 -13.41 -28.41 -26.05
N GLY A 44 -12.17 -28.15 -26.50
CA GLY A 44 -11.32 -27.08 -25.97
C GLY A 44 -9.83 -27.20 -26.35
N ALA A 45 -9.39 -28.37 -26.80
CA ALA A 45 -7.97 -28.62 -27.06
C ALA A 45 -7.47 -28.16 -28.44
N LYS A 46 -8.34 -27.69 -29.34
CA LYS A 46 -7.95 -27.40 -30.73
C LYS A 46 -7.49 -25.96 -31.00
N GLU A 47 -7.58 -25.07 -30.02
CA GLU A 47 -7.12 -23.67 -30.17
C GLU A 47 -5.77 -23.37 -29.50
N TRP A 48 -5.23 -24.32 -28.73
CA TRP A 48 -3.93 -24.19 -28.05
C TRP A 48 -2.80 -24.95 -28.76
N ALA A 49 -3.11 -25.72 -29.80
CA ALA A 49 -2.14 -26.53 -30.53
C ALA A 49 -1.24 -25.72 -31.49
N PHE A 50 -1.57 -24.46 -31.76
CA PHE A 50 -0.80 -23.62 -32.69
C PHE A 50 0.37 -22.87 -32.04
N VAL A 51 0.45 -22.83 -30.70
CA VAL A 51 1.47 -22.03 -29.99
C VAL A 51 2.67 -22.87 -29.52
N ASN A 52 2.63 -24.20 -29.68
CA ASN A 52 3.59 -25.10 -29.03
C ASN A 52 4.53 -25.87 -29.96
N SER A 53 4.72 -25.40 -31.19
CA SER A 53 5.85 -25.86 -32.01
C SER A 53 6.80 -24.70 -32.26
N ASP A 54 7.86 -24.68 -31.47
CA ASP A 54 9.18 -24.23 -31.91
C ASP A 54 9.32 -22.77 -32.39
N VAL A 55 8.78 -21.83 -31.60
CA VAL A 55 9.02 -20.38 -31.75
C VAL A 55 10.53 -20.04 -31.78
N PHE A 56 11.38 -20.88 -31.17
CA PHE A 56 12.82 -20.69 -31.06
C PHE A 56 13.66 -21.70 -31.86
N ALA A 57 13.07 -22.59 -32.67
CA ALA A 57 13.86 -23.59 -33.41
C ALA A 57 14.87 -22.99 -34.41
N GLY A 58 14.65 -21.75 -34.86
CA GLY A 58 15.57 -21.02 -35.73
C GLY A 58 16.61 -20.18 -34.99
N THR A 59 16.48 -20.00 -33.67
CA THR A 59 17.34 -19.08 -32.91
C THR A 59 18.63 -19.78 -32.48
N LYS A 60 19.72 -19.49 -33.18
CA LYS A 60 21.09 -19.84 -32.75
C LYS A 60 21.57 -18.74 -31.80
N ILE A 61 21.51 -18.98 -30.49
CA ILE A 61 22.03 -18.07 -29.49
C ILE A 61 23.41 -18.56 -29.10
N ASP A 62 24.44 -17.75 -29.40
CA ASP A 62 25.80 -18.07 -28.97
C ASP A 62 25.93 -17.91 -27.45
N PRO A 63 26.46 -18.92 -26.72
CA PRO A 63 26.54 -18.88 -25.26
C PRO A 63 27.41 -17.73 -24.74
N SER A 64 28.37 -17.27 -25.54
CA SER A 64 29.22 -16.11 -25.24
C SER A 64 28.44 -14.79 -25.20
N ALA A 65 27.35 -14.67 -25.96
CA ALA A 65 26.50 -13.47 -25.97
C ALA A 65 25.58 -13.37 -24.74
N LEU A 66 25.37 -14.49 -24.04
CA LEU A 66 24.62 -14.54 -22.78
C LEU A 66 25.45 -14.11 -21.57
N VAL A 67 26.77 -14.01 -21.71
CA VAL A 67 27.66 -13.56 -20.65
C VAL A 67 27.65 -12.03 -20.60
N GLN A 68 26.61 -11.47 -19.99
CA GLN A 68 26.55 -10.05 -19.67
C GLN A 68 27.56 -9.76 -18.54
N LYS A 69 28.76 -9.31 -18.90
CA LYS A 69 29.73 -8.79 -17.94
C LYS A 69 29.27 -7.41 -17.47
N LEU A 70 28.54 -7.39 -16.37
CA LEU A 70 28.13 -6.15 -15.72
C LEU A 70 29.32 -5.61 -14.91
N ASP A 71 29.82 -4.43 -15.28
CA ASP A 71 30.83 -3.74 -14.48
C ASP A 71 30.23 -3.38 -13.10
N PRO A 72 30.89 -3.75 -11.98
CA PRO A 72 30.35 -3.59 -10.63
C PRO A 72 30.11 -2.12 -10.23
N ASP A 73 30.66 -1.18 -10.99
CA ASP A 73 30.59 0.25 -10.72
C ASP A 73 29.58 1.03 -11.57
N THR A 74 28.92 0.38 -12.54
CA THR A 74 27.80 0.98 -13.28
C THR A 74 26.50 0.84 -12.48
N ARG A 75 26.52 1.36 -11.25
CA ARG A 75 25.33 1.48 -10.43
C ARG A 75 24.38 2.47 -11.11
N SER A 76 23.11 2.08 -11.21
CA SER A 76 22.06 2.91 -11.79
C SER A 76 22.13 4.36 -11.29
N VAL A 77 22.07 5.31 -12.23
CA VAL A 77 22.07 6.77 -12.00
C VAL A 77 20.98 7.20 -11.00
N ALA A 78 19.94 6.39 -10.84
CA ALA A 78 18.89 6.59 -9.83
C ALA A 78 19.40 6.54 -8.38
N SER A 79 20.49 5.83 -8.10
CA SER A 79 21.07 5.71 -6.75
C SER A 79 21.99 6.88 -6.35
N VAL A 80 22.51 7.65 -7.32
CA VAL A 80 23.44 8.77 -7.09
C VAL A 80 22.73 10.00 -6.52
N ARG A 81 21.45 10.22 -6.84
CA ARG A 81 20.71 11.41 -6.35
C ARG A 81 20.39 11.40 -4.86
N ARG A 82 20.64 10.30 -4.14
CA ARG A 82 20.34 10.18 -2.71
C ARG A 82 21.61 10.00 -1.87
N GLY A 83 22.46 11.04 -1.85
CA GLY A 83 23.51 11.21 -0.85
C GLY A 83 24.90 11.45 -1.45
N ALA A 84 25.23 12.73 -1.64
CA ALA A 84 26.57 13.20 -2.00
C ALA A 84 27.60 13.10 -0.85
N GLU A 85 27.24 12.48 0.27
CA GLU A 85 28.22 12.02 1.25
C GLU A 85 28.64 10.61 0.83
N ALA A 86 29.79 10.51 0.15
CA ALA A 86 30.51 9.25 0.01
C ALA A 86 30.44 8.57 1.37
N ARG A 87 29.85 7.36 1.44
CA ARG A 87 29.65 6.64 2.70
C ARG A 87 31.02 6.25 3.26
N THR A 88 31.72 7.20 3.85
CA THR A 88 32.94 6.98 4.60
C THR A 88 32.58 5.95 5.65
N VAL A 89 33.29 4.83 5.66
CA VAL A 89 33.02 3.74 6.60
C VAL A 89 33.45 4.22 7.97
N LEU A 90 32.58 4.98 8.65
CA LEU A 90 32.86 5.51 9.97
C LEU A 90 32.99 4.35 10.98
N PRO A 91 33.86 4.48 11.98
CA PRO A 91 33.96 3.51 13.05
C PRO A 91 32.64 3.36 13.80
N LYS A 92 32.38 2.15 14.34
CA LYS A 92 31.11 1.79 15.01
C LYS A 92 30.75 2.76 16.15
N LYS A 93 31.74 3.28 16.87
CA LYS A 93 31.57 4.26 17.96
C LYS A 93 30.95 5.58 17.45
N GLU A 94 31.46 6.12 16.36
CA GLU A 94 30.95 7.36 15.76
C GLU A 94 29.54 7.16 15.19
N LYS A 95 29.29 6.03 14.52
CA LYS A 95 27.94 5.69 14.03
C LYS A 95 26.91 5.63 15.16
N LEU A 96 27.29 5.14 16.34
CA LEU A 96 26.39 5.09 17.50
C LEU A 96 26.13 6.49 18.09
N LYS A 97 27.16 7.34 18.18
CA LYS A 97 27.03 8.74 18.60
C LYS A 97 26.10 9.52 17.68
N LEU A 98 26.34 9.44 16.37
CA LEU A 98 25.49 10.08 15.36
C LEU A 98 24.04 9.61 15.44
N ARG A 99 23.80 8.31 15.68
CA ARG A 99 22.44 7.80 15.89
C ARG A 99 21.78 8.41 17.11
N ARG A 100 22.50 8.52 18.23
CA ARG A 100 22.00 9.14 19.46
C ARG A 100 21.71 10.62 19.25
N GLU A 101 22.61 11.36 18.62
CA GLU A 101 22.46 12.79 18.34
C GLU A 101 21.27 13.04 17.42
N ARG A 102 21.17 12.30 16.30
CA ARG A 102 20.00 12.38 15.40
C ARG A 102 18.70 12.05 16.11
N TRP A 103 18.72 11.10 17.05
CA TRP A 103 17.55 10.78 17.85
C TRP A 103 17.18 11.91 18.82
N LEU A 104 18.15 12.49 19.53
CA LEU A 104 17.93 13.63 20.42
C LEU A 104 17.40 14.85 19.64
N GLN A 105 18.01 15.17 18.50
CA GLN A 105 17.55 16.23 17.60
C GLN A 105 16.10 15.99 17.15
N LYS A 106 15.74 14.75 16.82
CA LYS A 106 14.35 14.40 16.46
C LYS A 106 13.39 14.63 17.63
N ILE A 107 13.79 14.25 18.85
CA ILE A 107 12.96 14.47 20.05
C ILE A 107 12.78 15.97 20.28
N GLU A 108 13.85 16.76 20.20
CA GLU A 108 13.84 18.21 20.38
C GLU A 108 12.96 18.89 19.32
N ALA A 109 13.09 18.50 18.05
CA ALA A 109 12.25 19.00 16.97
C ALA A 109 10.76 18.71 17.21
N ILE A 110 10.41 17.50 17.68
CA ILE A 110 9.02 17.15 18.03
C ILE A 110 8.53 18.03 19.19
N LYS A 111 9.32 18.18 20.26
CA LYS A 111 8.96 19.02 21.41
C LYS A 111 8.73 20.47 20.99
N LEU A 112 9.61 21.04 20.16
CA LEU A 112 9.47 22.40 19.65
C LEU A 112 8.22 22.54 18.78
N ALA A 113 7.95 21.59 17.89
CA ALA A 113 6.74 21.59 17.07
C ALA A 113 5.45 21.49 17.92
N GLU A 114 5.45 20.66 18.97
CA GLU A 114 4.34 20.53 19.91
C GLU A 114 4.12 21.82 20.72
N GLN A 115 5.19 22.47 21.18
CA GLN A 115 5.12 23.75 21.87
C GLN A 115 4.55 24.84 20.97
N LYS A 116 5.05 24.96 19.72
CA LYS A 116 4.52 25.89 18.72
C LYS A 116 3.04 25.64 18.47
N ARG A 117 2.62 24.39 18.26
CA ARG A 117 1.21 24.02 18.07
C ARG A 117 0.34 24.38 19.28
N LYS A 118 0.84 24.18 20.51
CA LYS A 118 0.11 24.54 21.74
C LYS A 118 -0.02 26.06 21.87
N ALA A 119 1.04 26.81 21.59
CA ALA A 119 1.03 28.26 21.61
C ALA A 119 0.06 28.81 20.56
N GLU A 120 0.11 28.28 19.34
CA GLU A 120 -0.81 28.63 18.26
C GLU A 120 -2.27 28.33 18.64
N ARG A 121 -2.56 27.17 19.23
CA ARG A 121 -3.91 26.86 19.73
C ARG A 121 -4.39 27.84 20.79
N ARG A 122 -3.51 28.24 21.72
CA ARG A 122 -3.84 29.25 22.74
C ARG A 122 -4.15 30.59 22.09
N ARG A 123 -3.30 31.05 21.16
CA ARG A 123 -3.50 32.28 20.39
C ARG A 123 -4.77 32.25 19.55
N ARG A 124 -5.11 31.11 18.94
CA ARG A 124 -6.37 30.94 18.19
C ARG A 124 -7.60 30.97 19.10
N ALA A 125 -7.47 30.48 20.33
CA ALA A 125 -8.56 30.47 21.31
C ALA A 125 -8.77 31.86 21.95
N THR A 126 -7.71 32.64 22.12
CA THR A 126 -7.79 34.03 22.60
C THR A 126 -7.83 34.97 21.40
N VAL A 127 -8.94 35.66 21.13
CA VAL A 127 -8.96 36.71 20.09
C VAL A 127 -8.15 37.91 20.60
N VAL A 128 -6.83 37.86 20.40
CA VAL A 128 -5.91 38.94 20.77
C VAL A 128 -5.87 39.90 19.60
N VAL A 129 -6.53 41.05 19.75
CA VAL A 129 -6.44 42.15 18.78
C VAL A 129 -4.98 42.60 18.70
N GLY A 130 -4.36 42.48 17.52
CA GLY A 130 -3.00 42.95 17.25
C GLY A 130 -1.88 41.91 17.38
N ASP A 131 -2.17 40.60 17.54
CA ASP A 131 -1.12 39.58 17.43
C ASP A 131 -0.61 39.49 15.99
N LEU A 132 0.65 39.88 15.77
CA LEU A 132 1.32 39.84 14.45
C LEU A 132 1.97 38.48 14.15
N GLN A 133 2.01 37.56 15.12
CA GLN A 133 2.63 36.26 14.94
C GLN A 133 1.98 35.40 13.84
N PRO A 134 0.63 35.34 13.70
CA PRO A 134 0.00 34.59 12.62
C PRO A 134 0.44 35.05 11.23
N LEU A 135 0.70 36.35 11.05
CA LEU A 135 1.22 36.90 9.79
C LEU A 135 2.66 36.47 9.55
N ARG A 136 3.51 36.46 10.59
CA ARG A 136 4.89 36.00 10.49
C ARG A 136 4.99 34.50 10.20
N ASP A 137 4.16 33.70 10.86
CA ASP A 137 4.11 32.24 10.68
C ASP A 137 3.60 31.84 9.29
N ALA A 138 2.81 32.70 8.64
CA ALA A 138 2.29 32.49 7.28
C ALA A 138 3.29 32.89 6.17
N LEU A 139 4.38 33.58 6.52
CA LEU A 139 5.41 33.96 5.56
C LEU A 139 6.50 32.87 5.47
N PRO A 140 6.99 32.55 4.27
CA PRO A 140 8.12 31.64 4.11
C PRO A 140 9.39 32.21 4.76
N GLU A 141 10.19 31.34 5.37
CA GLU A 141 11.49 31.74 5.94
C GLU A 141 12.45 32.14 4.80
N LEU A 142 13.37 33.09 5.03
CA LEU A 142 14.28 33.60 3.99
C LEU A 142 15.12 32.49 3.33
N LEU A 143 15.49 31.48 4.10
CA LEU A 143 16.18 30.26 3.62
C LEU A 143 15.33 29.45 2.64
N GLU A 144 14.01 29.40 2.85
CA GLU A 144 13.08 28.74 1.93
C GLU A 144 12.93 29.54 0.63
N LEU A 145 12.98 30.87 0.70
CA LEU A 145 12.90 31.73 -0.49
C LEU A 145 14.15 31.62 -1.36
N GLU A 146 15.35 31.58 -0.75
CA GLU A 146 16.60 31.35 -1.48
C GLU A 146 16.63 29.95 -2.12
N ALA A 147 16.15 28.92 -1.41
CA ALA A 147 16.04 27.57 -1.95
C ALA A 147 14.93 27.42 -3.01
N ALA A 148 13.88 28.24 -2.95
CA ALA A 148 12.72 28.16 -3.84
C ALA A 148 12.84 28.97 -5.13
N GLY A 149 13.99 29.60 -5.41
CA GLY A 149 14.17 30.53 -6.53
C GLY A 149 13.80 30.01 -7.92
N TRP A 150 13.60 28.69 -8.12
CA TRP A 150 13.38 28.10 -9.45
C TRP A 150 12.41 26.91 -9.42
N GLN A 151 11.28 26.98 -8.73
CA GLN A 151 10.22 25.96 -8.89
C GLN A 151 8.84 26.56 -9.11
N PRO A 152 8.16 26.27 -10.24
CA PRO A 152 6.76 26.59 -10.41
C PRO A 152 5.95 25.87 -9.33
N ARG A 153 5.25 26.61 -8.47
CA ARG A 153 4.28 26.02 -7.55
C ARG A 153 3.15 25.41 -8.35
N THR A 154 3.25 24.12 -8.64
CA THR A 154 2.14 23.36 -9.21
C THR A 154 1.02 23.29 -8.17
N ARG A 155 0.08 24.23 -8.25
CA ARG A 155 -1.23 24.08 -7.61
C ARG A 155 -1.82 22.78 -8.17
N GLY A 156 -1.90 21.78 -7.30
CA GLY A 156 -2.42 20.46 -7.64
C GLY A 156 -3.79 20.61 -8.28
N ARG A 157 -3.86 20.33 -9.57
CA ARG A 157 -5.12 20.11 -10.29
C ARG A 157 -5.78 18.93 -9.59
N VAL A 158 -6.83 19.19 -8.80
CA VAL A 158 -7.59 18.15 -8.11
C VAL A 158 -8.25 17.31 -9.20
N SER A 159 -7.65 16.17 -9.54
CA SER A 159 -8.32 15.22 -10.42
C SER A 159 -9.58 14.75 -9.69
N ARG A 160 -10.75 15.02 -10.27
CA ARG A 160 -12.05 14.48 -9.85
C ARG A 160 -12.13 12.98 -10.14
N ARG A 161 -11.12 12.20 -9.75
CA ARG A 161 -11.30 10.75 -9.67
C ARG A 161 -12.27 10.51 -8.52
N PRO A 162 -13.29 9.65 -8.67
CA PRO A 162 -14.02 9.14 -7.52
C PRO A 162 -12.96 8.59 -6.58
N ARG A 163 -12.96 9.13 -5.36
CA ARG A 163 -11.94 8.90 -4.34
C ARG A 163 -11.73 7.39 -4.24
N PRO A 164 -10.55 6.85 -4.59
CA PRO A 164 -10.22 5.48 -4.18
C PRO A 164 -10.42 5.50 -2.67
N ALA A 165 -11.38 4.71 -2.16
CA ALA A 165 -11.72 4.69 -0.75
C ALA A 165 -10.40 4.49 0.00
N GLU A 166 -9.93 5.54 0.67
CA GLU A 166 -8.60 5.54 1.28
C GLU A 166 -8.69 4.74 2.58
N PHE A 167 -8.92 3.43 2.47
CA PHE A 167 -9.05 2.49 3.58
C PHE A 167 -7.86 2.65 4.53
N SER A 168 -6.67 2.92 4.01
CA SER A 168 -5.44 3.18 4.78
C SER A 168 -5.50 4.42 5.66
N ARG A 169 -6.27 5.46 5.29
CA ARG A 169 -6.45 6.70 6.07
C ARG A 169 -7.67 6.66 7.00
N MET A 170 -8.60 5.73 6.77
CA MET A 170 -9.84 5.61 7.54
C MET A 170 -9.61 4.95 8.91
N SER A 171 -10.40 5.41 9.89
CA SER A 171 -10.58 4.74 11.19
C SER A 171 -11.18 3.35 11.02
N ALA A 172 -10.92 2.43 11.95
CA ALA A 172 -11.51 1.09 11.92
C ALA A 172 -13.04 1.11 11.89
N ALA A 173 -13.68 2.03 12.63
CA ALA A 173 -15.14 2.16 12.64
C ALA A 173 -15.70 2.59 11.27
N GLN A 174 -15.00 3.51 10.59
CA GLN A 174 -15.37 3.96 9.24
C GLN A 174 -15.24 2.83 8.21
N ARG A 175 -14.25 1.95 8.37
CA ARG A 175 -14.10 0.77 7.50
C ARG A 175 -15.26 -0.21 7.70
N LEU A 176 -15.67 -0.44 8.94
CA LEU A 176 -16.81 -1.32 9.24
C LEU A 176 -18.10 -0.79 8.62
N GLN A 177 -18.37 0.51 8.74
CA GLN A 177 -19.54 1.14 8.10
C GLN A 177 -19.55 0.95 6.58
N LEU A 178 -18.41 1.13 5.92
CA LEU A 178 -18.30 0.93 4.48
C LEU A 178 -18.60 -0.53 4.09
N LEU A 179 -18.07 -1.50 4.86
CA LEU A 179 -18.36 -2.91 4.64
C LEU A 179 -19.83 -3.24 4.86
N GLU A 180 -20.48 -2.64 5.86
CA GLU A 180 -21.91 -2.81 6.11
C GLU A 180 -22.73 -2.27 4.93
N GLU A 181 -22.41 -1.09 4.41
CA GLU A 181 -23.03 -0.50 3.22
C GLU A 181 -22.85 -1.39 1.98
N GLU A 182 -21.64 -1.89 1.73
CA GLU A 182 -21.36 -2.78 0.60
C GLU A 182 -22.12 -4.12 0.75
N SER A 183 -22.20 -4.66 1.97
CA SER A 183 -22.95 -5.88 2.23
C SER A 183 -24.45 -5.69 1.99
N ALA A 184 -25.00 -4.52 2.34
CA ALA A 184 -26.39 -4.17 2.08
C ALA A 184 -26.66 -4.03 0.57
N ARG A 185 -25.83 -3.26 -0.14
CA ARG A 185 -25.90 -3.13 -1.61
C ARG A 185 -25.82 -4.48 -2.32
N PHE A 186 -24.97 -5.39 -1.83
CA PHE A 186 -24.84 -6.72 -2.41
C PHE A 186 -26.07 -7.60 -2.14
N ARG A 187 -26.63 -7.53 -0.93
CA ARG A 187 -27.89 -8.24 -0.60
C ARG A 187 -29.05 -7.77 -1.48
N GLU A 188 -29.17 -6.45 -1.69
CA GLU A 188 -30.16 -5.87 -2.62
C GLU A 188 -29.96 -6.36 -4.05
N LEU A 189 -28.72 -6.36 -4.53
CA LEU A 189 -28.39 -6.85 -5.86
C LEU A 189 -28.71 -8.34 -6.04
N LEU A 190 -28.45 -9.15 -5.02
CA LEU A 190 -28.85 -10.56 -5.01
C LEU A 190 -30.36 -10.76 -4.85
N ALA A 191 -31.11 -9.79 -4.33
CA ALA A 191 -32.57 -9.86 -4.28
C ALA A 191 -33.19 -9.66 -5.67
N ASN A 192 -32.49 -8.99 -6.59
CA ASN A 192 -32.97 -8.76 -7.94
C ASN A 192 -32.99 -10.06 -8.76
N PRO A 193 -34.16 -10.51 -9.26
CA PRO A 193 -34.28 -11.77 -10.00
C PRO A 193 -33.55 -11.72 -11.36
N THR A 194 -33.47 -10.54 -11.98
CA THR A 194 -32.76 -10.33 -13.25
C THR A 194 -31.26 -10.61 -13.13
N TYR A 195 -30.65 -10.19 -12.02
CA TYR A 195 -29.24 -10.47 -11.71
C TYR A 195 -29.03 -11.96 -11.40
N ARG A 196 -29.96 -12.59 -10.67
CA ARG A 196 -29.90 -14.04 -10.39
C ARG A 196 -29.99 -14.90 -11.66
N ALA A 197 -30.85 -14.50 -12.61
CA ALA A 197 -31.05 -15.24 -13.84
C ALA A 197 -29.84 -15.11 -14.80
N SER A 198 -29.26 -13.91 -14.93
CA SER A 198 -28.14 -13.67 -15.84
C SER A 198 -27.18 -12.57 -15.34
N PRO A 199 -26.23 -12.92 -14.46
CA PRO A 199 -25.39 -11.92 -13.79
C PRO A 199 -24.47 -11.17 -14.76
N LEU A 200 -23.88 -11.87 -15.74
CA LEU A 200 -22.95 -11.27 -16.69
C LEU A 200 -23.63 -10.21 -17.58
N LEU A 201 -24.87 -10.45 -18.01
CA LEU A 201 -25.63 -9.49 -18.82
C LEU A 201 -26.01 -8.25 -18.02
N ALA A 202 -26.47 -8.43 -16.78
CA ALA A 202 -26.81 -7.33 -15.88
C ALA A 202 -25.59 -6.42 -15.60
N ILE A 203 -24.41 -7.03 -15.40
CA ILE A 203 -23.15 -6.29 -15.24
C ILE A 203 -22.79 -5.53 -16.52
N GLY A 204 -22.88 -6.19 -17.68
CA GLY A 204 -22.58 -5.56 -18.97
C GLY A 204 -23.47 -4.34 -19.25
N GLN A 205 -24.77 -4.44 -18.99
CA GLN A 205 -25.71 -3.32 -19.12
C GLN A 205 -25.37 -2.16 -18.19
N ARG A 206 -25.02 -2.43 -16.93
CA ARG A 206 -24.64 -1.41 -15.95
C ARG A 206 -23.37 -0.68 -16.37
N LEU A 207 -22.36 -1.41 -16.84
CA LEU A 207 -21.11 -0.83 -17.33
C LEU A 207 -21.36 0.05 -18.56
N ALA A 208 -22.19 -0.40 -19.51
CA ALA A 208 -22.55 0.39 -20.68
C ALA A 208 -23.24 1.71 -20.30
N GLN A 209 -24.19 1.67 -19.36
CA GLN A 209 -24.84 2.88 -18.83
C GLN A 209 -23.83 3.82 -18.17
N GLN A 210 -22.88 3.29 -17.41
CA GLN A 210 -21.88 4.11 -16.73
C GLN A 210 -20.90 4.78 -17.70
N ILE A 211 -20.47 4.07 -18.74
CA ILE A 211 -19.64 4.64 -19.81
C ILE A 211 -20.37 5.80 -20.51
N GLN A 212 -21.67 5.64 -20.78
CA GLN A 212 -22.49 6.70 -21.38
C GLN A 212 -22.57 7.94 -20.47
N LEU A 213 -22.83 7.75 -19.17
CA LEU A 213 -22.87 8.84 -18.19
C LEU A 213 -21.52 9.56 -18.05
N ASP A 214 -20.42 8.81 -17.97
CA ASP A 214 -19.08 9.36 -17.86
C ASP A 214 -18.70 10.15 -19.12
N SER A 215 -19.08 9.64 -20.31
CA SER A 215 -18.83 10.32 -21.59
C SER A 215 -19.66 11.59 -21.78
N GLY A 216 -20.91 11.61 -21.31
CA GLY A 216 -21.79 12.79 -21.38
C GLY A 216 -21.41 13.90 -20.40
N SER A 217 -20.61 13.61 -19.37
CA SER A 217 -20.13 14.60 -18.38
C SER A 217 -18.88 15.38 -18.81
N GLN A 218 -18.26 14.99 -19.93
CA GLN A 218 -17.03 15.60 -20.46
C GLN A 218 -17.26 16.62 -21.58
N LEU A 219 -18.52 16.85 -21.97
CA LEU A 219 -18.94 17.91 -22.89
C LEU A 219 -19.53 19.08 -22.09
#